data_AF-A0A1J4KII5-F1
#
_entry.id   AF-A0A1J4KII5-F1
#
_cell.length_a   1.000
_cell.length_b   1.000
_cell.length_c   1.000
_cell.angle_alpha   90.00
_cell.angle_beta   90.00
_cell.angle_gamma   90.00
#
_symmetry.space_group_name_H-M   'P 1'
#
loop_
_entity.id
_entity.type
_entity.pdbx_description
1 polymer ?
#
loop_
_entity_poly.entity_id
_entity_poly.type
_entity_poly.pdbx_seq_one_letter_code
_entity_poly.pdbx_strand_id
1 'polypeptide(L)'
;MINPALSSLYQWKMDQDANSVVVELPFPETPFNPEILTVSLQEDKAILIVEIPGEIPFIQGVLYKECKSFTSRFDDNSFYLTLNKEDSEIWPYLMSDFNPNNSKMDPKSSYDLFDFAQKTQNPDMIQKSMNYLDISISEGYVPALRLASEISLRSKENIELGMNLLKIAAYTYQDVSSMLKLALHYEMNKDTIDDAFTLFTTAAKKGAILGMSFLGQMISPLSDISFHHKDAIKAAQLFESVLENDPDECVSLYEYSKLLYFGVGVNEDKNKALDMYNKVKLSEPSIPPLESLTFDESVLNGGKTGENGKQSKKEKKKFLNPFNSIVIISCISFILASASILYVRKRRK
;
A
#
# COMPACT_ATOMS: atom_id res chain seq x y z
N MET A 1 -1.07 -16.99 -12.17
CA MET A 1 -0.72 -15.83 -11.33
C MET A 1 0.77 -15.60 -11.43
N ILE A 2 1.21 -14.36 -11.31
CA ILE A 2 2.60 -13.93 -11.27
C ILE A 2 3.32 -14.64 -10.13
N ASN A 3 4.53 -15.12 -10.40
CA ASN A 3 5.45 -15.60 -9.38
C ASN A 3 5.86 -14.43 -8.46
N PRO A 4 5.57 -14.45 -7.15
CA PRO A 4 5.86 -13.33 -6.26
C PRO A 4 7.34 -12.93 -6.24
N ALA A 5 8.26 -13.88 -6.42
CA ALA A 5 9.69 -13.62 -6.49
C ALA A 5 10.12 -12.81 -7.72
N LEU A 6 9.27 -12.75 -8.75
CA LEU A 6 9.49 -12.01 -9.99
C LEU A 6 8.61 -10.76 -10.10
N SER A 7 7.82 -10.45 -9.06
CA SER A 7 6.81 -9.39 -9.10
C SER A 7 7.38 -8.00 -9.41
N SER A 8 8.64 -7.71 -9.06
CA SER A 8 9.31 -6.44 -9.37
C SER A 8 9.48 -6.22 -10.88
N LEU A 9 9.70 -7.28 -11.67
CA LEU A 9 9.90 -7.19 -13.12
C LEU A 9 8.66 -6.68 -13.86
N TYR A 10 7.47 -6.87 -13.29
CA TYR A 10 6.21 -6.32 -13.81
C TYR A 10 6.00 -4.86 -13.43
N GLN A 11 6.85 -4.25 -12.59
CA GLN A 11 6.77 -2.84 -12.22
C GLN A 11 7.65 -1.97 -13.12
N TRP A 12 7.75 -2.34 -14.40
CA TRP A 12 8.62 -1.67 -15.33
C TRP A 12 8.21 -0.22 -15.58
N LYS A 13 9.21 0.62 -15.86
CA LYS A 13 9.02 2.04 -16.13
C LYS A 13 9.31 2.31 -17.60
N MET A 14 8.56 3.24 -18.18
CA MET A 14 8.77 3.69 -19.54
C MET A 14 9.25 5.14 -19.53
N ASP A 15 10.38 5.40 -20.17
CA ASP A 15 10.84 6.74 -20.53
C ASP A 15 11.00 6.80 -22.06
N GLN A 16 10.95 8.00 -22.64
CA GLN A 16 11.08 8.13 -24.09
C GLN A 16 11.58 9.50 -24.50
N ASP A 17 12.21 9.53 -25.67
CA ASP A 17 12.51 10.75 -26.40
C ASP A 17 11.87 10.70 -27.79
N ALA A 18 12.30 11.60 -28.67
CA ALA A 18 11.80 11.65 -30.04
C ALA A 18 12.13 10.38 -30.84
N ASN A 19 13.20 9.66 -30.55
CA ASN A 19 13.68 8.57 -31.40
C ASN A 19 13.60 7.20 -30.74
N SER A 20 13.34 7.13 -29.44
CA SER A 20 13.42 5.89 -28.68
C SER A 20 12.44 5.82 -27.52
N VAL A 21 12.08 4.59 -27.15
CA VAL A 21 11.41 4.24 -25.90
C VAL A 21 12.36 3.36 -25.09
N VAL A 22 12.59 3.70 -23.83
CA VAL A 22 13.39 2.92 -22.89
C VAL A 22 12.46 2.33 -21.85
N VAL A 23 12.47 1.01 -21.74
CA VAL A 23 11.72 0.26 -20.74
C VAL A 23 12.69 -0.32 -19.72
N GLU A 24 12.54 0.05 -18.46
CA GLU A 24 13.37 -0.40 -17.34
C GLU A 24 12.60 -1.41 -16.50
N LEU A 25 13.09 -2.65 -16.39
CA LEU A 25 12.55 -3.72 -15.56
C LEU A 25 13.46 -3.87 -14.33
N PRO A 26 13.01 -3.51 -13.12
CA PRO A 26 13.84 -3.63 -11.92
C PRO A 26 13.93 -5.09 -11.47
N PHE A 27 15.14 -5.54 -11.19
CA PHE A 27 15.41 -6.87 -10.65
C PHE A 27 14.86 -7.03 -9.24
N PRO A 28 14.50 -8.26 -8.85
CA PRO A 28 14.07 -8.54 -7.48
C PRO A 28 15.25 -8.36 -6.50
N GLU A 29 14.94 -8.12 -5.23
CA GLU A 29 15.96 -7.96 -4.17
C GLU A 29 16.76 -9.25 -3.90
N THR A 30 16.22 -10.40 -4.33
CA THR A 30 16.90 -11.69 -4.28
C THR A 30 17.85 -11.86 -5.46
N PRO A 31 18.95 -12.64 -5.34
CA PRO A 31 19.85 -12.92 -6.46
C PRO A 31 19.09 -13.35 -7.72
N PHE A 32 19.31 -12.62 -8.81
CA PHE A 32 18.61 -12.81 -10.08
C PHE A 32 19.64 -12.95 -11.21
N ASN A 33 19.49 -13.96 -12.06
CA ASN A 33 20.31 -14.10 -13.25
C ASN A 33 19.60 -13.39 -14.41
N PRO A 34 20.11 -12.28 -14.97
CA PRO A 34 19.46 -11.60 -16.09
C PRO A 34 19.56 -12.35 -17.42
N GLU A 35 20.47 -13.32 -17.56
CA GLU A 35 20.70 -14.04 -18.82
C GLU A 35 19.54 -14.98 -19.21
N ILE A 36 18.64 -15.28 -18.28
CA ILE A 36 17.45 -16.11 -18.55
C ILE A 36 16.31 -15.31 -19.21
N LEU A 37 16.42 -13.97 -19.27
CA LEU A 37 15.45 -13.13 -19.95
C LEU A 37 15.57 -13.28 -21.47
N THR A 38 14.45 -13.51 -22.13
CA THR A 38 14.36 -13.53 -23.59
C THR A 38 13.61 -12.29 -24.07
N VAL A 39 14.07 -11.74 -25.20
CA VAL A 39 13.36 -10.67 -25.92
C VAL A 39 13.11 -11.14 -27.34
N SER A 40 11.85 -11.11 -27.75
CA SER A 40 11.41 -11.46 -29.09
C SER A 40 10.61 -10.31 -29.69
N LEU A 41 10.93 -9.95 -30.93
CA LEU A 41 10.20 -8.96 -31.72
C LEU A 41 9.73 -9.64 -33.01
N GLN A 42 8.41 -9.83 -33.16
CA GLN A 42 7.77 -10.62 -34.21
C GLN A 42 6.90 -9.75 -35.14
N GLU A 43 6.41 -10.35 -36.23
CA GLU A 43 5.41 -9.80 -37.16
C GLU A 43 5.70 -8.35 -37.55
N ASP A 44 6.72 -8.17 -38.38
CA ASP A 44 7.14 -6.87 -38.89
C ASP A 44 7.43 -5.83 -37.80
N LYS A 45 7.88 -6.30 -36.63
CA LYS A 45 8.32 -5.47 -35.49
C LYS A 45 7.19 -4.77 -34.75
N ALA A 46 5.99 -5.33 -34.81
CA ALA A 46 4.84 -4.86 -34.06
C ALA A 46 4.61 -5.64 -32.75
N ILE A 47 5.02 -6.91 -32.66
CA ILE A 47 4.74 -7.74 -31.48
C ILE A 47 6.00 -7.90 -30.65
N LEU A 48 5.98 -7.36 -29.42
CA LEU A 48 7.07 -7.50 -28.47
C LEU A 48 6.69 -8.52 -27.38
N ILE A 49 7.63 -9.42 -27.07
CA ILE A 49 7.55 -10.36 -25.95
C ILE A 49 8.85 -10.28 -25.16
N VAL A 50 8.75 -10.04 -23.85
CA VAL A 50 9.85 -10.13 -22.89
C VAL A 50 9.42 -11.06 -21.76
N GLU A 51 10.13 -12.18 -21.60
CA GLU A 51 9.71 -13.24 -20.69
C GLU A 51 10.88 -14.01 -20.07
N ILE A 52 10.54 -14.82 -19.07
CA ILE A 52 11.30 -16.00 -18.67
C ILE A 52 10.48 -17.22 -19.12
N PRO A 53 11.07 -18.20 -19.82
CA PRO A 53 10.33 -19.38 -20.25
C PRO A 53 9.59 -20.07 -19.09
N GLY A 54 8.27 -20.22 -19.24
CA GLY A 54 7.39 -20.85 -18.24
C GLY A 54 6.74 -19.88 -17.25
N GLU A 55 7.11 -18.60 -17.27
CA GLU A 55 6.48 -17.55 -16.48
C GLU A 55 5.48 -16.74 -17.31
N ILE A 56 4.64 -15.92 -16.66
CA ILE A 56 3.81 -14.94 -17.37
C ILE A 56 4.74 -13.88 -17.98
N PRO A 57 4.62 -13.51 -19.26
CA PRO A 57 5.49 -12.50 -19.85
C PRO A 57 5.42 -11.15 -19.12
N PHE A 58 6.57 -10.52 -18.91
CA PHE A 58 6.68 -9.20 -18.25
C PHE A 58 6.18 -8.09 -19.16
N ILE A 59 6.39 -8.28 -20.47
CA ILE A 59 5.96 -7.39 -21.54
C ILE A 59 5.45 -8.29 -22.67
N GLN A 60 4.20 -8.13 -23.07
CA GLN A 60 3.62 -8.84 -24.19
C GLN A 60 2.46 -8.05 -24.78
N GLY A 61 2.47 -7.89 -26.10
CA GLY A 61 1.35 -7.30 -26.84
C GLY A 61 1.79 -6.78 -28.20
N VAL A 62 0.87 -6.10 -28.85
CA VAL A 62 1.15 -5.25 -30.02
C VAL A 62 1.64 -3.90 -29.50
N LEU A 63 2.83 -3.46 -29.92
CA LEU A 63 3.38 -2.17 -29.57
C LEU A 63 2.43 -1.03 -29.97
N TYR A 64 2.54 0.12 -29.34
CA TYR A 64 1.76 1.30 -29.73
C TYR A 64 1.97 1.65 -31.21
N LYS A 65 3.21 1.56 -31.68
CA LYS A 65 3.60 1.65 -33.07
C LYS A 65 4.79 0.73 -33.36
N GLU A 66 5.04 0.48 -34.64
CA GLU A 66 6.22 -0.26 -35.09
C GLU A 66 7.52 0.42 -34.65
N CYS A 67 8.53 -0.41 -34.36
CA CYS A 67 9.88 0.05 -34.05
C CYS A 67 10.88 -0.46 -35.09
N LYS A 68 11.91 0.32 -35.38
CA LYS A 68 12.98 -0.04 -36.35
C LYS A 68 13.81 -1.21 -35.87
N SER A 69 14.13 -1.22 -34.58
CA SER A 69 15.02 -2.18 -33.93
C SER A 69 14.89 -2.05 -32.42
N PHE A 70 15.46 -3.01 -31.69
CA PHE A 70 15.65 -2.89 -30.26
C PHE A 70 17.09 -3.22 -29.88
N THR A 71 17.50 -2.76 -28.70
CA THR A 71 18.72 -3.19 -28.02
C THR A 71 18.38 -3.45 -26.56
N SER A 72 19.14 -4.31 -25.90
CA SER A 72 19.00 -4.55 -24.47
C SER A 72 20.35 -4.50 -23.77
N ARG A 73 20.30 -4.15 -22.49
CA ARG A 73 21.44 -4.18 -21.57
C ARG A 73 20.92 -4.38 -20.16
N PHE A 74 21.78 -4.77 -19.24
CA PHE A 74 21.45 -4.78 -17.82
C PHE A 74 22.61 -4.22 -17.01
N ASP A 75 22.31 -3.79 -15.79
CA ASP A 75 23.29 -3.50 -14.75
C ASP A 75 22.97 -4.35 -13.50
N ASP A 76 23.49 -3.95 -12.35
CA ASP A 76 23.30 -4.69 -11.09
C ASP A 76 21.84 -4.71 -10.61
N ASN A 77 21.01 -3.76 -11.06
CA ASN A 77 19.67 -3.53 -10.50
C ASN A 77 18.55 -3.65 -11.51
N SER A 78 18.82 -3.50 -12.80
CA SER A 78 17.78 -3.37 -13.81
C SER A 78 18.16 -4.00 -15.16
N PHE A 79 17.14 -4.49 -15.86
CA PHE A 79 17.19 -4.76 -17.30
C PHE A 79 16.59 -3.59 -18.07
N TYR A 80 17.30 -3.13 -19.10
CA TYR A 80 16.90 -2.02 -19.95
C TYR A 80 16.66 -2.53 -21.37
N LEU A 81 15.46 -2.28 -21.89
CA LEU A 81 15.09 -2.50 -23.28
C LEU A 81 14.90 -1.15 -23.97
N THR A 82 15.69 -0.88 -25.01
CA THR A 82 15.55 0.34 -25.82
C THR A 82 14.97 -0.03 -27.18
N LEU A 83 13.77 0.48 -27.46
CA LEU A 83 13.08 0.38 -28.75
C LEU A 83 13.37 1.64 -29.56
N ASN A 84 13.93 1.50 -30.77
CA ASN A 84 14.16 2.62 -31.68
C ASN A 84 12.92 2.86 -32.53
N LYS A 85 12.31 4.04 -32.47
CA LYS A 85 11.04 4.34 -33.11
C LYS A 85 11.17 4.52 -34.63
N GLU A 86 10.11 4.19 -35.35
CA GLU A 86 9.95 4.54 -36.77
C GLU A 86 9.74 6.06 -36.95
N ASP A 87 8.96 6.67 -36.06
CA ASP A 87 8.58 8.09 -36.09
C ASP A 87 8.95 8.84 -34.78
N SER A 88 8.66 10.15 -34.76
CA SER A 88 8.92 11.00 -33.59
C SER A 88 7.75 11.15 -32.62
N GLU A 89 6.75 10.26 -32.71
CA GLU A 89 5.55 10.37 -31.89
C GLU A 89 5.83 9.96 -30.43
N ILE A 90 5.14 10.63 -29.52
CA ILE A 90 5.17 10.29 -28.09
C ILE A 90 4.14 9.20 -27.84
N TRP A 91 4.61 8.04 -27.37
CA TRP A 91 3.77 6.89 -27.09
C TRP A 91 3.07 7.07 -25.73
N PRO A 92 1.72 7.10 -25.67
CA PRO A 92 1.01 7.25 -24.40
C PRO A 92 1.13 6.02 -23.49
N TYR A 93 1.40 4.85 -24.08
CA TYR A 93 1.58 3.56 -23.42
C TYR A 93 2.44 2.66 -24.33
N LEU A 94 2.96 1.54 -23.79
CA LEU A 94 3.84 0.65 -24.53
C LEU A 94 3.09 -0.26 -25.51
N MET A 95 1.96 -0.83 -25.07
CA MET A 95 1.16 -1.79 -25.84
C MET A 95 -0.21 -1.22 -26.19
N SER A 96 -0.63 -1.36 -27.44
CA SER A 96 -1.94 -0.93 -27.95
C SER A 96 -3.00 -2.01 -27.97
N ASP A 97 -2.61 -3.27 -28.17
CA ASP A 97 -3.57 -4.37 -28.28
C ASP A 97 -2.94 -5.73 -27.90
N PHE A 98 -3.80 -6.75 -27.81
CA PHE A 98 -3.42 -8.13 -27.56
C PHE A 98 -2.53 -8.68 -28.68
N ASN A 99 -1.60 -9.57 -28.33
CA ASN A 99 -0.88 -10.35 -29.32
C ASN A 99 -1.89 -11.18 -30.14
N PRO A 100 -2.02 -10.97 -31.46
CA PRO A 100 -3.04 -11.61 -32.29
C PRO A 100 -2.86 -13.13 -32.41
N ASN A 101 -1.64 -13.65 -32.18
CA ASN A 101 -1.35 -15.08 -32.32
C ASN A 101 -1.90 -15.92 -31.18
N ASN A 102 -2.05 -15.34 -30.00
CA ASN A 102 -2.44 -16.07 -28.80
C ASN A 102 -3.46 -15.33 -27.93
N SER A 103 -3.92 -14.16 -28.35
CA SER A 103 -4.87 -13.29 -27.64
C SER A 103 -4.45 -12.96 -26.20
N LYS A 104 -3.14 -12.79 -25.97
CA LYS A 104 -2.58 -12.46 -24.65
C LYS A 104 -1.91 -11.08 -24.64
N MET A 105 -1.92 -10.45 -23.48
CA MET A 105 -1.23 -9.20 -23.16
C MET A 105 -0.65 -9.34 -21.75
N ASP A 106 0.48 -8.69 -21.47
CA ASP A 106 1.04 -8.71 -20.12
C ASP A 106 0.14 -7.97 -19.11
N PRO A 107 0.22 -8.32 -17.81
CA PRO A 107 -0.67 -7.76 -16.79
C PRO A 107 -0.51 -6.26 -16.61
N LYS A 108 0.71 -5.70 -16.75
CA LYS A 108 0.93 -4.27 -16.54
C LYS A 108 0.39 -3.45 -17.70
N SER A 109 0.68 -3.85 -18.94
CA SER A 109 0.13 -3.20 -20.13
C SER A 109 -1.38 -3.22 -20.14
N SER A 110 -1.99 -4.35 -19.74
CA SER A 110 -3.45 -4.44 -19.57
C SER A 110 -3.96 -3.42 -18.55
N TYR A 111 -3.33 -3.33 -17.37
CA TYR A 111 -3.73 -2.35 -16.36
C TYR A 111 -3.55 -0.89 -16.84
N ASP A 112 -2.45 -0.58 -17.54
CA ASP A 112 -2.18 0.75 -18.08
C ASP A 112 -3.24 1.15 -19.13
N LEU A 113 -3.70 0.23 -19.98
CA LEU A 113 -4.79 0.48 -20.93
C LEU A 113 -6.14 0.69 -20.25
N PHE A 114 -6.43 -0.06 -19.18
CA PHE A 114 -7.61 0.20 -18.35
C PHE A 114 -7.56 1.62 -17.76
N ASP A 115 -6.44 1.99 -17.10
CA ASP A 115 -6.27 3.30 -16.48
C ASP A 115 -6.36 4.45 -17.50
N PHE A 116 -5.73 4.28 -18.67
CA PHE A 116 -5.82 5.24 -19.77
C PHE A 116 -7.26 5.40 -20.30
N ALA A 117 -8.01 4.30 -20.45
CA ALA A 117 -9.41 4.35 -20.88
C ALA A 117 -10.27 5.15 -19.89
N GLN A 118 -10.10 4.92 -18.58
CA GLN A 118 -10.82 5.64 -17.53
C GLN A 118 -10.46 7.14 -17.52
N LYS A 119 -9.20 7.51 -17.78
CA LYS A 119 -8.75 8.91 -17.80
C LYS A 119 -9.21 9.69 -19.03
N THR A 120 -9.15 9.07 -20.20
CA THR A 120 -9.48 9.73 -21.47
C THR A 120 -10.97 9.76 -21.78
N GLN A 121 -11.76 8.92 -21.10
CA GLN A 121 -13.19 8.77 -21.36
C GLN A 121 -13.51 8.37 -22.81
N ASN A 122 -12.58 7.69 -23.49
CA ASN A 122 -12.78 7.22 -24.85
C ASN A 122 -13.79 6.05 -24.87
N PRO A 123 -14.96 6.18 -25.53
CA PRO A 123 -16.02 5.16 -25.50
C PRO A 123 -15.56 3.78 -25.98
N ASP A 124 -14.75 3.71 -27.03
CA ASP A 124 -14.28 2.46 -27.62
C ASP A 124 -13.35 1.71 -26.65
N MET A 125 -12.52 2.46 -25.92
CA MET A 125 -11.64 1.88 -24.90
C MET A 125 -12.38 1.53 -23.62
N ILE A 126 -13.35 2.35 -23.18
CA ILE A 126 -14.18 2.08 -22.00
C ILE A 126 -14.86 0.71 -22.14
N GLN A 127 -15.42 0.42 -23.32
CA GLN A 127 -16.13 -0.83 -23.58
C GLN A 127 -15.24 -2.07 -23.37
N LYS A 128 -13.93 -1.96 -23.65
CA LYS A 128 -12.94 -3.03 -23.44
C LYS A 128 -12.23 -2.95 -22.09
N SER A 129 -12.29 -1.80 -21.41
CA SER A 129 -11.43 -1.50 -20.25
C SER A 129 -11.53 -2.52 -19.13
N MET A 130 -12.75 -2.99 -18.82
CA MET A 130 -12.95 -3.99 -17.76
C MET A 130 -12.28 -5.32 -18.10
N ASN A 131 -12.23 -5.73 -19.37
CA ASN A 131 -11.51 -6.95 -19.76
C ASN A 131 -10.01 -6.82 -19.48
N TYR A 132 -9.42 -5.64 -19.75
CA TYR A 132 -8.01 -5.40 -19.43
C TYR A 132 -7.75 -5.46 -17.92
N LEU A 133 -8.66 -4.91 -17.11
CA LEU A 133 -8.56 -5.02 -15.66
C LEU A 133 -8.68 -6.47 -15.19
N ASP A 134 -9.64 -7.23 -15.72
CA ASP A 134 -9.87 -8.64 -15.35
C ASP A 134 -8.65 -9.52 -15.65
N ILE A 135 -7.98 -9.30 -16.79
CA ILE A 135 -6.73 -9.99 -17.13
C ILE A 135 -5.67 -9.70 -16.06
N SER A 136 -5.46 -8.41 -15.76
CA SER A 136 -4.48 -7.95 -14.77
C SER A 136 -4.75 -8.55 -13.38
N ILE A 137 -6.02 -8.62 -12.97
CA ILE A 137 -6.45 -9.24 -11.71
C ILE A 137 -6.16 -10.74 -11.73
N SER A 138 -6.57 -11.45 -12.78
CA SER A 138 -6.46 -12.91 -12.91
C SER A 138 -4.99 -13.39 -12.91
N GLU A 139 -4.09 -12.54 -13.41
CA GLU A 139 -2.66 -12.78 -13.41
C GLU A 139 -2.01 -12.33 -12.09
N GLY A 140 -2.74 -11.66 -11.19
CA GLY A 140 -2.27 -11.30 -9.87
C GLY A 140 -1.41 -10.03 -9.84
N TYR A 141 -1.59 -9.12 -10.80
CA TYR A 141 -0.89 -7.84 -10.81
C TYR A 141 -1.32 -6.97 -9.63
N VAL A 142 -0.41 -6.70 -8.69
CA VAL A 142 -0.73 -6.08 -7.40
C VAL A 142 -1.49 -4.75 -7.51
N PRO A 143 -1.15 -3.82 -8.42
CA PRO A 143 -1.94 -2.60 -8.62
C PRO A 143 -3.40 -2.89 -9.01
N ALA A 144 -3.63 -3.87 -9.88
CA ALA A 144 -4.97 -4.29 -10.28
C ALA A 144 -5.73 -4.96 -9.13
N LEU A 145 -5.09 -5.87 -8.38
CA LEU A 145 -5.68 -6.49 -7.19
C LEU A 145 -6.13 -5.44 -6.17
N ARG A 146 -5.28 -4.44 -5.91
CA ARG A 146 -5.58 -3.33 -5.00
C ARG A 146 -6.77 -2.52 -5.46
N LEU A 147 -6.77 -2.05 -6.71
CA LEU A 147 -7.87 -1.27 -7.24
C LEU A 147 -9.20 -2.06 -7.20
N ALA A 148 -9.16 -3.31 -7.66
CA ALA A 148 -10.33 -4.18 -7.66
C ALA A 148 -10.85 -4.42 -6.23
N SER A 149 -9.95 -4.65 -5.27
CA SER A 149 -10.35 -4.77 -3.86
C SER A 149 -11.07 -3.52 -3.35
N GLU A 150 -10.58 -2.32 -3.68
CA GLU A 150 -11.19 -1.06 -3.26
C GLU A 150 -12.57 -0.85 -3.90
N ILE A 151 -12.74 -1.21 -5.17
CA ILE A 151 -14.02 -1.14 -5.87
C ILE A 151 -15.00 -2.13 -5.22
N SER A 152 -14.58 -3.37 -5.01
CA SER A 152 -15.41 -4.44 -4.43
C SER A 152 -15.85 -4.12 -3.01
N LEU A 153 -14.97 -3.58 -2.16
CA LEU A 153 -15.28 -3.24 -0.76
C LEU A 153 -16.31 -2.10 -0.59
N ARG A 154 -16.58 -1.32 -1.65
CA ARG A 154 -17.64 -0.29 -1.64
C ARG A 154 -19.05 -0.88 -1.78
N SER A 155 -19.17 -2.10 -2.31
CA SER A 155 -20.45 -2.79 -2.46
C SER A 155 -20.58 -3.91 -1.45
N LYS A 156 -21.70 -3.93 -0.71
CA LYS A 156 -21.99 -5.01 0.26
C LYS A 156 -21.99 -6.41 -0.38
N GLU A 157 -22.39 -6.50 -1.64
CA GLU A 157 -22.47 -7.75 -2.39
C GLU A 157 -21.10 -8.32 -2.73
N ASN A 158 -20.07 -7.47 -2.81
CA ASN A 158 -18.74 -7.83 -3.27
C ASN A 158 -17.67 -7.77 -2.16
N ILE A 159 -18.06 -7.60 -0.89
CA ILE A 159 -17.09 -7.50 0.23
C ILE A 159 -16.18 -8.73 0.28
N GLU A 160 -16.72 -9.93 0.11
CA GLU A 160 -15.93 -11.17 0.17
C GLU A 160 -14.87 -11.20 -0.94
N LEU A 161 -15.24 -10.88 -2.18
CA LEU A 161 -14.31 -10.75 -3.29
C LEU A 161 -13.22 -9.71 -2.97
N GLY A 162 -13.62 -8.54 -2.49
CA GLY A 162 -12.68 -7.46 -2.14
C GLY A 162 -11.69 -7.88 -1.07
N MET A 163 -12.17 -8.55 -0.01
CA MET A 163 -11.31 -9.09 1.05
C MET A 163 -10.37 -10.18 0.53
N ASN A 164 -10.84 -11.05 -0.37
CA ASN A 164 -10.00 -12.10 -0.95
C ASN A 164 -8.87 -11.52 -1.83
N LEU A 165 -9.17 -10.53 -2.67
CA LEU A 165 -8.17 -9.83 -3.47
C LEU A 165 -7.12 -9.13 -2.58
N LEU A 166 -7.58 -8.50 -1.49
CA LEU A 166 -6.70 -7.84 -0.53
C LEU A 166 -5.80 -8.84 0.21
N LYS A 167 -6.31 -10.02 0.57
CA LYS A 167 -5.52 -11.12 1.15
C LYS A 167 -4.46 -11.63 0.19
N ILE A 168 -4.78 -11.80 -1.09
CA ILE A 168 -3.80 -12.20 -2.12
C ILE A 168 -2.66 -11.17 -2.17
N ALA A 169 -2.98 -9.88 -2.28
CA ALA A 169 -1.97 -8.83 -2.32
C ALA A 169 -1.12 -8.76 -1.02
N ALA A 170 -1.76 -8.89 0.16
CA ALA A 170 -1.10 -8.80 1.45
C ALA A 170 -0.23 -10.02 1.78
N TYR A 171 -0.75 -11.24 1.61
CA TYR A 171 -0.07 -12.46 2.05
C TYR A 171 0.80 -13.08 0.94
N THR A 172 0.33 -13.09 -0.31
CA THR A 172 1.08 -13.72 -1.41
C THR A 172 2.17 -12.79 -1.93
N TYR A 173 1.82 -11.53 -2.19
CA TYR A 173 2.77 -10.54 -2.75
C TYR A 173 3.45 -9.67 -1.70
N GLN A 174 3.09 -9.84 -0.43
CA GLN A 174 3.67 -9.09 0.67
C GLN A 174 3.58 -7.55 0.47
N ASP A 175 2.53 -7.07 -0.21
CA ASP A 175 2.30 -5.65 -0.48
C ASP A 175 1.92 -4.91 0.80
N VAL A 176 2.79 -3.99 1.23
CA VAL A 176 2.66 -3.26 2.50
C VAL A 176 1.35 -2.46 2.57
N SER A 177 0.92 -1.84 1.48
CA SER A 177 -0.32 -1.06 1.46
C SER A 177 -1.54 -1.96 1.69
N SER A 178 -1.55 -3.14 1.06
CA SER A 178 -2.59 -4.15 1.23
C SER A 178 -2.58 -4.77 2.63
N MET A 179 -1.39 -5.02 3.20
CA MET A 179 -1.27 -5.47 4.60
C MET A 179 -1.94 -4.48 5.57
N LEU A 180 -1.63 -3.18 5.44
CA LEU A 180 -2.19 -2.14 6.30
C LEU A 180 -3.72 -2.06 6.16
N LYS A 181 -4.24 -2.08 4.92
CA LYS A 181 -5.68 -2.07 4.68
C LYS A 181 -6.37 -3.31 5.24
N LEU A 182 -5.78 -4.49 5.05
CA LEU A 182 -6.33 -5.74 5.57
C LEU A 182 -6.33 -5.75 7.09
N ALA A 183 -5.25 -5.27 7.71
CA ALA A 183 -5.13 -5.14 9.16
C ALA A 183 -6.20 -4.20 9.74
N LEU A 184 -6.49 -3.08 9.08
CA LEU A 184 -7.57 -2.17 9.48
C LEU A 184 -8.93 -2.86 9.45
N HIS A 185 -9.22 -3.69 8.43
CA HIS A 185 -10.45 -4.47 8.40
C HIS A 185 -10.53 -5.52 9.51
N TYR A 186 -9.41 -6.16 9.82
CA TYR A 186 -9.34 -7.17 10.87
C TYR A 186 -9.39 -6.59 12.29
N GLU A 187 -8.89 -5.37 12.49
CA GLU A 187 -8.94 -4.67 13.77
C GLU A 187 -10.37 -4.40 14.23
N MET A 188 -11.27 -4.15 13.28
CA MET A 188 -12.69 -3.92 13.56
C MET A 188 -13.43 -5.17 14.09
N ASN A 189 -12.82 -6.36 14.00
CA ASN A 189 -13.42 -7.61 14.46
C ASN A 189 -12.53 -8.30 15.52
N LYS A 190 -13.12 -8.58 16.69
CA LYS A 190 -12.43 -9.23 17.81
C LYS A 190 -11.85 -10.59 17.45
N ASP A 191 -12.47 -11.32 16.54
CA ASP A 191 -12.02 -12.66 16.15
C ASP A 191 -10.76 -12.62 15.27
N THR A 192 -10.42 -11.46 14.69
CA THR A 192 -9.28 -11.28 13.78
C THR A 192 -8.26 -10.27 14.29
N ILE A 193 -8.37 -9.81 15.54
CA ILE A 193 -7.50 -8.77 16.10
C ILE A 193 -6.02 -9.19 16.15
N ASP A 194 -5.74 -10.48 16.35
CA ASP A 194 -4.37 -11.02 16.32
C ASP A 194 -3.78 -11.05 14.91
N ASP A 195 -4.62 -11.30 13.90
CA ASP A 195 -4.21 -11.22 12.50
C ASP A 195 -3.90 -9.77 12.12
N ALA A 196 -4.69 -8.80 12.61
CA ALA A 196 -4.40 -7.38 12.45
C ALA A 196 -3.05 -7.00 13.07
N PHE A 197 -2.80 -7.44 14.31
CA PHE A 197 -1.52 -7.23 15.01
C PHE A 197 -0.34 -7.79 14.21
N THR A 198 -0.49 -9.00 13.68
CA THR A 198 0.53 -9.67 12.86
C THR A 198 0.83 -8.91 11.56
N LEU A 199 -0.21 -8.43 10.88
CA LEU A 199 -0.08 -7.64 9.65
C LEU A 199 0.58 -6.28 9.92
N PHE A 200 0.15 -5.54 10.95
CA PHE A 200 0.80 -4.28 11.32
C PHE A 200 2.26 -4.47 11.71
N THR A 201 2.57 -5.53 12.47
CA THR A 201 3.95 -5.89 12.82
C THR A 201 4.79 -6.17 11.57
N THR A 202 4.24 -6.89 10.60
CA THR A 202 4.94 -7.22 9.35
C THR A 202 5.16 -5.98 8.49
N ALA A 203 4.16 -5.10 8.38
CA ALA A 203 4.28 -3.82 7.69
C ALA A 203 5.34 -2.92 8.37
N ALA A 204 5.34 -2.82 9.70
CA ALA A 204 6.33 -2.05 10.45
C ALA A 204 7.76 -2.57 10.23
N LYS A 205 7.96 -3.89 10.22
CA LYS A 205 9.27 -4.51 9.90
C LYS A 205 9.74 -4.19 8.48
N LYS A 206 8.82 -3.93 7.55
CA LYS A 206 9.09 -3.47 6.19
C LYS A 206 9.25 -1.94 6.08
N GLY A 207 9.37 -1.24 7.21
CA GLY A 207 9.57 0.21 7.26
C GLY A 207 8.30 1.04 7.13
N ALA A 208 7.12 0.44 7.20
CA ALA A 208 5.86 1.19 7.12
C ALA A 208 5.60 1.95 8.42
N ILE A 209 5.79 3.28 8.40
CA ILE A 209 5.53 4.18 9.53
C ILE A 209 4.12 3.98 10.08
N LEU A 210 3.11 3.95 9.20
CA LEU A 210 1.72 3.70 9.62
C LEU A 210 1.54 2.36 10.33
N GLY A 211 2.24 1.30 9.90
CA GLY A 211 2.20 0.01 10.58
C GLY A 211 2.75 0.09 12.00
N MET A 212 3.79 0.90 12.20
CA MET A 212 4.38 1.17 13.51
C MET A 212 3.43 1.99 14.40
N SER A 213 2.80 3.05 13.88
CA SER A 213 1.80 3.86 14.60
C SER A 213 0.59 3.02 15.02
N PHE A 214 0.06 2.17 14.14
CA PHE A 214 -1.06 1.28 14.49
C PHE A 214 -0.65 0.22 15.51
N LEU A 215 0.54 -0.36 15.38
CA LEU A 215 1.07 -1.29 16.38
C LEU A 215 1.18 -0.63 17.76
N GLY A 216 1.68 0.61 17.83
CA GLY A 216 1.74 1.40 19.05
C GLY A 216 0.35 1.64 19.65
N GLN A 217 -0.64 2.00 18.84
CA GLN A 217 -2.02 2.15 19.29
C GLN A 217 -2.61 0.83 19.81
N MET A 218 -2.35 -0.29 19.16
CA MET A 218 -2.88 -1.59 19.61
C MET A 218 -2.38 -1.94 21.01
N ILE A 219 -1.10 -1.72 21.30
CA ILE A 219 -0.50 -2.11 22.59
C ILE A 219 -0.52 -0.98 23.64
N SER A 220 -0.84 0.26 23.24
CA SER A 220 -0.99 1.37 24.19
C SER A 220 -2.19 1.14 25.11
N PRO A 221 -2.02 1.24 26.45
CA PRO A 221 -3.13 1.16 27.39
C PRO A 221 -4.04 2.39 27.35
N LEU A 222 -3.62 3.49 26.71
CA LEU A 222 -4.36 4.74 26.57
C LEU A 222 -5.05 4.89 25.20
N SER A 223 -4.92 3.89 24.33
CA SER A 223 -5.59 3.85 23.03
C SER A 223 -6.97 3.22 23.14
N ASP A 224 -7.89 3.66 22.29
CA ASP A 224 -9.25 3.14 22.20
C ASP A 224 -9.30 1.73 21.57
N ILE A 225 -8.20 1.25 20.98
CA ILE A 225 -8.15 -0.08 20.36
C ILE A 225 -8.15 -1.15 21.45
N SER A 226 -9.17 -2.00 21.44
CA SER A 226 -9.30 -3.11 22.39
C SER A 226 -8.43 -4.30 21.98
N PHE A 227 -7.24 -4.40 22.55
CA PHE A 227 -6.32 -5.52 22.35
C PHE A 227 -5.88 -6.11 23.70
N HIS A 228 -5.78 -7.44 23.77
CA HIS A 228 -5.59 -8.15 25.03
C HIS A 228 -4.15 -8.13 25.56
N HIS A 229 -3.18 -7.74 24.72
CA HIS A 229 -1.78 -7.55 25.12
C HIS A 229 -1.40 -6.06 25.06
N LYS A 230 -1.42 -5.40 26.22
CA LYS A 230 -0.99 -4.00 26.36
C LYS A 230 0.43 -3.92 26.90
N ASP A 231 1.23 -3.03 26.33
CA ASP A 231 2.60 -2.73 26.72
C ASP A 231 2.89 -1.24 26.49
N ALA A 232 2.82 -0.46 27.57
CA ALA A 232 3.01 0.98 27.53
C ALA A 232 4.42 1.41 27.12
N ILE A 233 5.44 0.68 27.61
CA ILE A 233 6.85 0.98 27.33
C ILE A 233 7.10 0.76 25.84
N LYS A 234 6.62 -0.36 25.31
CA LYS A 234 6.79 -0.67 23.89
C LYS A 234 5.97 0.28 23.00
N ALA A 235 4.76 0.66 23.41
CA ALA A 235 3.97 1.67 22.70
C ALA A 235 4.73 3.00 22.57
N ALA A 236 5.28 3.51 23.68
CA ALA A 236 6.06 4.74 23.68
C ALA A 236 7.27 4.67 22.74
N GLN A 237 8.04 3.58 22.79
CA GLN A 237 9.18 3.36 21.90
C GLN A 237 8.78 3.37 20.41
N LEU A 238 7.64 2.77 20.07
CA LEU A 238 7.15 2.77 18.70
C LEU A 238 6.78 4.18 18.24
N PHE A 239 6.07 4.95 19.07
CA PHE A 239 5.71 6.32 18.72
C PHE A 239 6.92 7.25 18.64
N GLU A 240 7.90 7.12 19.55
CA GLU A 240 9.16 7.86 19.44
C GLU A 240 9.89 7.53 18.14
N SER A 241 10.01 6.25 17.79
CA SER A 241 10.65 5.83 16.55
C SER A 241 9.91 6.35 15.31
N VAL A 242 8.58 6.44 15.34
CA VAL A 242 7.81 7.10 14.28
C VAL A 242 8.20 8.58 14.19
N LEU A 243 8.18 9.31 15.31
CA LEU A 243 8.45 10.75 15.35
C LEU A 243 9.91 11.13 15.05
N GLU A 244 10.86 10.21 15.21
CA GLU A 244 12.23 10.38 14.73
C GLU A 244 12.32 10.37 13.19
N ASN A 245 11.45 9.61 12.52
CA ASN A 245 11.41 9.48 11.06
C ASN A 245 10.42 10.45 10.39
N ASP A 246 9.31 10.75 11.07
CA ASP A 246 8.26 11.68 10.64
C ASP A 246 7.76 12.49 11.86
N PRO A 247 8.41 13.63 12.16
CA PRO A 247 8.08 14.46 13.34
C PRO A 247 6.67 15.05 13.36
N ASP A 248 5.97 15.03 12.22
CA ASP A 248 4.63 15.60 12.05
C ASP A 248 3.54 14.52 11.94
N GLU A 249 3.88 13.24 12.16
CA GLU A 249 2.92 12.13 12.14
C GLU A 249 1.89 12.27 13.26
N CYS A 250 0.68 12.67 12.88
CA CYS A 250 -0.36 13.14 13.79
C CYS A 250 -0.83 12.07 14.79
N VAL A 251 -0.89 10.79 14.38
CA VAL A 251 -1.30 9.71 15.27
C VAL A 251 -0.29 9.55 16.40
N SER A 252 0.98 9.40 16.06
CA SER A 252 2.04 9.19 17.06
C SER A 252 2.24 10.41 17.94
N LEU A 253 2.13 11.63 17.41
CA LEU A 253 2.16 12.84 18.22
C LEU A 253 1.06 12.82 19.29
N TYR A 254 -0.18 12.55 18.88
CA TYR A 254 -1.32 12.55 19.81
C TYR A 254 -1.23 11.39 20.80
N GLU A 255 -1.00 10.16 20.33
CA GLU A 255 -0.92 8.98 21.19
C GLU A 255 0.26 9.03 22.17
N TYR A 256 1.42 9.51 21.72
CA TYR A 256 2.57 9.67 22.60
C TYR A 256 2.37 10.80 23.62
N SER A 257 1.71 11.90 23.23
CA SER A 257 1.36 12.96 24.17
C SER A 257 0.50 12.46 25.33
N LYS A 258 -0.42 11.50 25.08
CA LYS A 258 -1.18 10.85 26.15
C LYS A 258 -0.26 10.10 27.12
N LEU A 259 0.67 9.30 26.61
CA LEU A 259 1.60 8.54 27.43
C LEU A 259 2.49 9.46 28.28
N LEU A 260 3.01 10.55 27.71
CA LEU A 260 3.80 11.58 28.42
C LEU A 260 2.99 12.36 29.45
N TYR A 261 1.73 12.69 29.13
CA TYR A 261 0.87 13.48 30.01
C TYR A 261 0.52 12.74 31.31
N PHE A 262 0.34 11.41 31.23
CA PHE A 262 0.01 10.56 32.37
C PHE A 262 1.21 9.78 32.94
N GLY A 263 2.40 9.88 32.34
CA GLY A 263 3.59 9.13 32.76
C GLY A 263 3.44 7.60 32.62
N VAL A 264 2.76 7.14 31.57
CA VAL A 264 2.44 5.72 31.37
C VAL A 264 3.46 5.08 30.41
N GLY A 265 4.33 4.23 30.94
CA GLY A 265 5.41 3.60 30.17
C GLY A 265 6.60 4.52 29.86
N VAL A 266 6.50 5.80 30.20
CA VAL A 266 7.54 6.83 30.10
C VAL A 266 7.47 7.77 31.30
N ASN A 267 8.51 8.57 31.52
CA ASN A 267 8.47 9.61 32.54
C ASN A 267 7.43 10.67 32.16
N GLU A 268 6.66 11.13 33.16
CA GLU A 268 5.69 12.20 32.96
C GLU A 268 6.39 13.49 32.50
N ASP A 269 5.90 14.08 31.41
CA ASP A 269 6.34 15.40 30.91
C ASP A 269 5.15 16.12 30.27
N LYS A 270 4.39 16.83 31.11
CA LYS A 270 3.17 17.53 30.68
C LYS A 270 3.44 18.67 29.72
N ASN A 271 4.59 19.33 29.83
CA ASN A 271 4.93 20.44 28.92
C ASN A 271 5.16 19.89 27.52
N LYS A 272 6.01 18.86 27.38
CA LYS A 272 6.24 18.20 26.09
C LYS A 272 4.95 17.59 25.52
N ALA A 273 4.12 16.99 26.38
CA ALA A 273 2.83 16.45 25.97
C ALA A 273 1.89 17.53 25.39
N LEU A 274 1.74 18.66 26.08
CA LEU A 274 0.90 19.77 25.62
C LEU A 274 1.44 20.40 24.32
N ASP A 275 2.76 20.53 24.17
CA ASP A 275 3.37 21.01 22.94
C ASP A 275 3.06 20.08 21.76
N MET A 276 3.19 18.76 21.94
CA MET A 276 2.83 17.76 20.92
C MET A 276 1.34 17.79 20.59
N TYR A 277 0.47 17.83 21.61
CA TYR A 277 -0.97 17.93 21.43
C TYR A 277 -1.38 19.18 20.64
N ASN A 278 -0.82 20.34 21.00
CA ASN A 278 -1.13 21.60 20.34
C ASN A 278 -0.73 21.59 18.86
N LYS A 279 0.37 20.93 18.49
CA LYS A 279 0.74 20.72 17.08
C LYS A 279 -0.34 19.96 16.32
N VAL A 280 -0.83 18.84 16.86
CA VAL A 280 -1.89 18.05 16.21
C VAL A 280 -3.21 18.81 16.17
N LYS A 281 -3.53 19.60 17.21
CA LYS A 281 -4.76 20.38 17.28
C LYS A 281 -4.88 21.42 16.16
N LEU A 282 -3.76 21.93 15.65
CA LEU A 282 -3.73 22.87 14.52
C LEU A 282 -4.20 22.23 13.21
N SER A 283 -3.86 20.96 12.96
CA SER A 283 -4.28 20.21 11.77
C SER A 283 -5.62 19.50 11.97
N GLU A 284 -5.89 19.02 13.17
CA GLU A 284 -7.09 18.27 13.53
C GLU A 284 -7.82 18.89 14.74
N PRO A 285 -8.60 19.98 14.54
CA PRO A 285 -9.28 20.69 15.63
C PRO A 285 -10.29 19.84 16.42
N SER A 286 -10.69 18.67 15.91
CA SER A 286 -11.66 17.76 16.52
C SER A 286 -11.07 16.84 17.59
N ILE A 287 -9.73 16.75 17.72
CA ILE A 287 -9.11 15.81 18.67
C ILE A 287 -9.50 16.15 20.13
N PRO A 288 -9.83 15.14 20.96
CA PRO A 288 -10.15 15.36 22.36
C PRO A 288 -8.98 16.00 23.13
N PRO A 289 -9.24 16.93 24.07
CA PRO A 289 -8.18 17.48 24.92
C PRO A 289 -7.64 16.43 25.90
N LEU A 290 -6.34 16.50 26.20
CA LEU A 290 -5.66 15.52 27.07
C LEU A 290 -6.27 15.45 28.47
N GLU A 291 -6.72 16.60 28.99
CA GLU A 291 -7.34 16.73 30.31
C GLU A 291 -8.70 16.05 30.42
N SER A 292 -9.38 15.82 29.29
CA SER A 292 -10.66 15.12 29.26
C SER A 292 -10.53 13.60 29.32
N LEU A 293 -9.30 13.08 29.16
CA LEU A 293 -9.03 11.67 29.18
C LEU A 293 -9.04 11.17 30.63
N THR A 294 -9.72 10.04 30.86
CA THR A 294 -9.71 9.37 32.15
C THR A 294 -8.88 8.11 32.02
N PHE A 295 -7.79 8.02 32.78
CA PHE A 295 -6.97 6.81 32.84
C PHE A 295 -7.31 6.01 34.09
N ASP A 296 -7.62 4.73 33.89
CA ASP A 296 -7.81 3.79 34.98
C ASP A 296 -6.47 3.09 35.27
N GLU A 297 -5.78 3.53 36.32
CA GLU A 297 -4.47 2.98 36.73
C GLU A 297 -4.50 1.47 37.01
N SER A 298 -5.70 0.88 37.24
CA SER A 298 -5.82 -0.57 37.43
C SER A 298 -5.39 -1.38 36.20
N VAL A 299 -5.38 -0.77 35.01
CA VAL A 299 -4.93 -1.39 33.76
C VAL A 299 -3.42 -1.70 33.76
N LEU A 300 -2.62 -0.97 34.55
CA LEU A 300 -1.17 -1.20 34.65
C LEU A 300 -0.81 -2.38 35.57
N ASN A 301 -1.69 -2.71 36.51
CA ASN A 301 -1.40 -3.68 37.58
C ASN A 301 -1.95 -5.10 37.29
N GLY A 302 -2.61 -5.32 36.15
CA GLY A 302 -3.27 -6.59 35.78
C GLY A 302 -2.34 -7.78 35.50
N GLY A 303 -1.02 -7.64 35.64
CA GLY A 303 -0.05 -8.73 35.43
C GLY A 303 0.34 -9.52 36.69
N LYS A 304 -0.01 -9.06 37.90
CA LYS A 304 0.33 -9.74 39.15
C LYS A 304 -0.73 -9.46 40.23
N THR A 305 -1.71 -10.36 40.41
CA THR A 305 -2.18 -10.94 41.69
C THR A 305 -3.60 -11.51 41.59
N GLY A 306 -3.73 -12.80 41.93
CA GLY A 306 -4.65 -13.35 42.93
C GLY A 306 -6.15 -13.04 42.87
N GLU A 307 -6.93 -14.11 42.72
CA GLU A 307 -8.36 -14.19 43.06
C GLU A 307 -8.67 -13.51 44.41
N ASN A 308 -9.54 -12.49 44.39
CA ASN A 308 -10.55 -12.33 45.43
C ASN A 308 -11.68 -11.40 44.95
N GLY A 309 -12.88 -11.97 44.86
CA GLY A 309 -14.06 -11.33 44.33
C GLY A 309 -14.62 -10.24 45.24
N LYS A 310 -14.85 -9.07 44.66
CA LYS A 310 -15.94 -8.15 45.03
C LYS A 310 -16.49 -7.51 43.77
N GLN A 311 -17.73 -7.87 43.43
CA GLN A 311 -18.51 -7.24 42.37
C GLN A 311 -18.76 -5.76 42.71
N SER A 312 -18.12 -4.84 41.99
CA SER A 312 -18.55 -3.45 41.93
C SER A 312 -19.51 -3.26 40.74
N LYS A 313 -20.56 -2.46 40.97
CA LYS A 313 -21.59 -2.12 39.99
C LYS A 313 -20.96 -1.45 38.77
N LYS A 314 -21.01 -2.14 37.63
CA LYS A 314 -20.64 -1.62 36.31
C LYS A 314 -21.63 -0.54 35.88
N GLU A 315 -21.28 0.72 36.04
CA GLU A 315 -21.91 1.79 35.27
C GLU A 315 -21.62 1.56 33.78
N LYS A 316 -22.67 1.59 32.96
CA LYS A 316 -22.54 1.52 31.50
C LYS A 316 -21.84 2.78 31.01
N LYS A 317 -20.50 2.73 30.87
CA LYS A 317 -19.74 3.70 30.08
C LYS A 317 -20.38 3.75 28.69
N LYS A 318 -20.81 4.94 28.27
CA LYS A 318 -21.28 5.18 26.90
C LYS A 318 -20.11 4.88 25.98
N PHE A 319 -20.18 3.75 25.28
CA PHE A 319 -19.27 3.43 24.19
C PHE A 319 -19.42 4.53 23.14
N LEU A 320 -18.38 5.35 22.99
CA LEU A 320 -18.24 6.21 21.82
C LEU A 320 -18.16 5.30 20.60
N ASN A 321 -18.98 5.60 19.59
CA ASN A 321 -19.06 4.87 18.34
C ASN A 321 -17.66 4.92 17.68
N PRO A 322 -17.02 3.78 17.32
CA PRO A 322 -15.66 3.76 16.78
C PRO A 322 -15.50 4.51 15.46
N PHE A 323 -16.59 4.95 14.82
CA PHE A 323 -16.56 5.84 13.66
C PHE A 323 -16.23 7.31 14.00
N ASN A 324 -16.31 7.73 15.27
CA ASN A 324 -15.96 9.11 15.69
C ASN A 324 -14.53 9.22 16.24
N SER A 325 -13.92 8.11 16.67
CA SER A 325 -12.49 8.08 17.00
C SER A 325 -11.74 7.84 15.70
N ILE A 326 -11.18 8.91 15.14
CA ILE A 326 -10.16 8.92 14.09
C ILE A 326 -10.70 8.92 12.63
N VAL A 327 -11.00 10.14 12.16
CA VAL A 327 -11.14 10.52 10.74
C VAL A 327 -9.75 10.59 10.03
N ILE A 328 -8.71 9.90 10.53
CA ILE A 328 -7.38 9.86 9.87
C ILE A 328 -7.39 8.99 8.59
N ILE A 329 -8.49 8.30 8.28
CA ILE A 329 -8.69 7.65 6.97
C ILE A 329 -8.64 8.67 5.81
N SER A 330 -8.94 9.95 6.07
CA SER A 330 -8.83 11.03 5.07
C SER A 330 -7.40 11.19 4.51
N CYS A 331 -6.37 11.01 5.34
CA CYS A 331 -4.98 11.20 4.92
C CYS A 331 -4.43 10.04 4.07
N ILE A 332 -4.93 8.80 4.27
CA ILE A 332 -4.52 7.65 3.46
C ILE A 332 -4.97 7.81 2.00
N SER A 333 -6.09 8.50 1.78
CA SER A 333 -6.61 8.78 0.43
C SER A 333 -5.80 9.87 -0.29
N PHE A 334 -5.17 10.79 0.44
CA PHE A 334 -4.43 11.92 -0.13
C PHE A 334 -2.94 11.64 -0.38
N ILE A 335 -2.28 10.80 0.44
CA ILE A 335 -0.85 10.50 0.28
C ILE A 335 -0.61 9.64 -0.98
N LEU A 336 -1.53 8.74 -1.34
CA LEU A 336 -1.41 7.94 -2.56
C LEU A 336 -1.74 8.73 -3.85
N ALA A 337 -2.56 9.78 -3.77
CA ALA A 337 -2.91 10.61 -4.94
C ALA A 337 -1.86 11.70 -5.24
N SER A 338 -1.14 12.18 -4.22
CA SER A 338 -0.22 13.32 -4.34
C SER A 338 1.20 12.94 -4.80
N ALA A 339 1.68 11.74 -4.49
CA ALA A 339 2.98 11.25 -4.97
C ALA A 339 3.03 11.14 -6.51
N SER A 340 1.93 10.75 -7.15
CA SER A 340 1.82 10.62 -8.61
C SER A 340 1.76 11.97 -9.34
N ILE A 341 1.28 13.04 -8.69
CA ILE A 341 1.14 14.37 -9.30
C ILE A 341 2.40 15.22 -9.13
N LEU A 342 3.13 15.05 -8.02
CA LEU A 342 4.37 15.82 -7.77
C LEU A 342 5.57 15.28 -8.56
N TYR A 343 5.63 13.98 -8.87
CA TYR A 343 6.72 13.41 -9.66
C TYR A 343 6.71 13.89 -11.13
N VAL A 344 5.52 14.10 -11.73
CA VAL A 344 5.39 14.59 -13.11
C VAL A 344 5.77 16.07 -13.25
N ARG A 345 5.64 16.87 -12.19
CA ARG A 345 5.86 18.32 -12.26
C ARG A 345 7.33 18.74 -12.13
N LYS A 346 8.20 17.88 -11.58
CA LYS A 346 9.62 18.21 -11.37
C LYS A 346 10.52 17.94 -12.60
N ARG A 347 10.01 17.28 -13.65
CA ARG A 347 10.73 17.05 -14.92
C ARG A 347 10.41 18.04 -16.05
N ARG A 348 9.58 19.07 -15.80
CA ARG A 348 9.23 20.11 -16.80
C ARG A 348 9.88 21.48 -16.51
N LYS A 349 11.07 21.50 -15.93
CA LYS A 349 11.89 22.72 -15.84
C LYS A 349 13.29 22.46 -16.33
#